data_AF-A0A5B2VEA4-F1
#
_entry.id   AF-A0A5B2VEA4-F1
#
_cell.length_a   1.000
_cell.length_b   1.000
_cell.length_c   1.000
_cell.angle_alpha   90.00
_cell.angle_beta   90.00
_cell.angle_gamma   90.00
#
_symmetry.space_group_name_H-M   'P 1'
#
loop_
_entity.id
_entity.type
_entity.pdbx_description
1 polymer ?
#
loop_
_entity_poly.entity_id
_entity_poly.type
_entity_poly.pdbx_seq_one_letter_code
_entity_poly.pdbx_strand_id
1 'polypeptide(L)'
;MHPLFLRLFFRESYPFTTENVYLSQIPGLVNMALYVSPIVSGEVIRSRGGSTSEFTPGYVKPKHEVDPQMTLRRLPDEDPQNLADPAYRRRRIIMQNMRDEELAIAQVEEMQAVSAVLKGKYTMTGEAFDPVEVDMGRSEENNITQSGGTEWSKRDKSTYDPTDD
;
A
#
# COMPACT_ATOMS: atom_id res chain seq x y z
N MET A 1 1.25 -14.04 -3.16
CA MET A 1 0.39 -13.43 -4.20
C MET A 1 0.99 -12.06 -4.47
N HIS A 2 1.34 -11.73 -5.71
CA HIS A 2 1.94 -10.42 -6.00
C HIS A 2 0.84 -9.36 -6.03
N PRO A 3 1.02 -8.22 -5.34
CA PRO A 3 0.05 -7.13 -5.39
C PRO A 3 -0.09 -6.58 -6.82
N LEU A 4 -1.32 -6.29 -7.24
CA LEU A 4 -1.65 -6.01 -8.63
C LEU A 4 -1.26 -4.58 -9.03
N PHE A 5 -1.62 -3.59 -8.21
CA PHE A 5 -1.37 -2.17 -8.49
C PHE A 5 0.12 -1.86 -8.44
N LEU A 6 0.84 -2.38 -7.45
CA LEU A 6 2.30 -2.26 -7.41
C LEU A 6 2.92 -2.82 -8.69
N ARG A 7 2.51 -4.01 -9.13
CA ARG A 7 3.05 -4.64 -10.35
C ARG A 7 2.73 -3.87 -11.63
N LEU A 8 1.56 -3.27 -11.74
CA LEU A 8 1.12 -2.59 -12.96
C LEU A 8 1.66 -1.16 -13.05
N PHE A 9 1.59 -0.40 -11.94
CA PHE A 9 1.81 1.05 -11.94
C PHE A 9 3.08 1.49 -11.21
N PHE A 10 3.62 0.70 -10.28
CA PHE A 10 4.78 1.06 -9.43
C PHE A 10 5.90 0.02 -9.58
N ARG A 11 6.44 -0.08 -10.79
CA ARG A 11 7.36 -1.17 -11.18
C ARG A 11 8.80 -0.96 -10.72
N GLU A 12 9.17 0.29 -10.45
CA GLU A 12 10.52 0.69 -10.12
C GLU A 12 10.67 0.85 -8.62
N SER A 13 11.85 0.53 -8.10
CA SER A 13 12.17 0.69 -6.69
C SER A 13 13.51 1.42 -6.56
N TYR A 14 13.53 2.40 -5.65
CA TYR A 14 14.69 3.23 -5.39
C TYR A 14 15.01 3.17 -3.90
N PRO A 15 16.02 2.38 -3.48
CA PRO A 15 16.40 2.32 -2.09
C PRO A 15 17.17 3.59 -1.70
N PHE A 16 16.87 4.12 -0.52
CA PHE A 16 17.57 5.26 0.08
C PHE A 16 18.38 4.79 1.30
N THR A 17 19.53 5.42 1.54
CA THR A 17 20.37 5.16 2.73
C THR A 17 20.05 6.11 3.89
N THR A 18 19.18 7.09 3.65
CA THR A 18 18.69 8.07 4.61
C THR A 18 17.31 7.68 5.13
N GLU A 19 16.92 8.21 6.28
CA GLU A 19 15.55 8.08 6.80
C GLU A 19 14.53 8.76 5.88
N ASN A 20 14.88 9.94 5.35
CA ASN A 20 14.03 10.67 4.42
C ASN A 20 14.20 10.16 2.98
N VAL A 21 13.10 10.16 2.24
CA VAL A 21 13.06 9.94 0.80
C VAL A 21 13.22 11.28 0.10
N TYR A 22 14.25 11.39 -0.73
CA TYR A 22 14.52 12.59 -1.53
C TYR A 22 14.03 12.36 -2.97
N LEU A 23 12.86 12.90 -3.30
CA LEU A 23 12.23 12.74 -4.61
C LEU A 23 13.07 13.33 -5.76
N SER A 24 13.90 14.32 -5.45
CA SER A 24 14.85 14.92 -6.41
C SER A 24 15.96 13.97 -6.85
N GLN A 25 16.23 12.88 -6.11
CA GLN A 25 17.24 11.89 -6.47
C GLN A 25 16.68 10.79 -7.38
N ILE A 26 15.35 10.70 -7.51
CA ILE A 26 14.71 9.73 -8.39
C ILE A 26 14.84 10.24 -9.84
N PRO A 27 15.36 9.43 -10.77
CA PRO A 27 15.50 9.82 -12.17
C PRO A 27 14.16 10.22 -12.79
N GLY A 28 14.10 11.37 -13.45
CA GLY A 28 12.90 11.87 -14.11
C GLY A 28 13.17 13.08 -14.99
N LEU A 29 12.26 13.37 -15.91
CA LEU A 29 12.34 14.56 -16.78
C LEU A 29 11.99 15.86 -16.03
N VAL A 30 11.25 15.74 -14.93
CA VAL A 30 10.78 16.86 -14.12
C VAL A 30 11.03 16.56 -12.64
N ASN A 31 11.29 17.62 -11.86
CA ASN A 31 11.40 17.48 -10.42
C ASN A 31 10.06 17.06 -9.84
N MET A 32 10.05 15.95 -9.09
CA MET A 32 8.87 15.49 -8.39
C MET A 32 8.72 16.20 -7.05
N ALA A 33 7.50 16.62 -6.76
CA ALA A 33 7.10 17.16 -5.47
C ALA A 33 5.71 16.61 -5.10
N LEU A 34 5.50 16.43 -3.80
CA LEU A 34 4.25 15.96 -3.22
C LEU A 34 3.71 17.03 -2.28
N TYR A 35 2.39 17.12 -2.18
CA TYR A 35 1.77 17.95 -1.16
C TYR A 35 1.45 17.07 0.05
N VAL A 36 2.13 17.32 1.18
CA VAL A 36 1.98 16.52 2.40
C VAL A 36 1.26 17.36 3.44
N SER A 37 0.16 16.85 3.99
CA SER A 37 -0.68 17.55 4.98
C SER A 37 -0.99 16.66 6.18
N PRO A 38 -0.92 17.17 7.42
CA PRO A 38 -1.32 16.41 8.58
C PRO A 38 -2.83 16.15 8.62
N ILE A 39 -3.21 14.99 9.14
CA ILE A 39 -4.60 14.61 9.38
C ILE A 39 -4.84 14.64 10.89
N VAL A 40 -5.84 15.42 11.31
CA VAL A 40 -6.24 15.53 12.72
C VAL A 40 -7.72 15.16 12.82
N SER A 41 -8.03 14.16 13.65
CA SER A 41 -9.41 13.69 13.85
C SER A 41 -10.16 13.31 12.56
N GLY A 42 -9.44 12.86 11.53
CA GLY A 42 -9.98 12.47 10.23
C GLY A 42 -10.12 13.62 9.23
N GLU A 43 -9.83 14.86 9.62
CA GLU A 43 -9.82 16.03 8.73
C GLU A 43 -8.40 16.36 8.28
N VAL A 44 -8.24 16.63 6.98
CA VAL A 44 -6.96 17.03 6.39
C VAL A 44 -6.76 18.53 6.59
N ILE A 45 -5.74 18.91 7.36
CA ILE A 45 -5.42 20.32 7.60
C ILE A 45 -4.45 20.83 6.54
N ARG A 46 -4.99 21.19 5.36
CA ARG A 46 -4.21 21.72 4.23
C ARG A 46 -3.40 22.97 4.58
N SER A 47 -3.91 23.83 5.47
CA SER A 47 -3.21 25.05 5.90
C SER A 47 -1.91 24.78 6.67
N ARG A 48 -1.73 23.58 7.21
CA ARG A 48 -0.51 23.11 7.87
C ARG A 48 0.33 22.20 6.98
N GLY A 49 -0.14 21.91 5.76
CA GLY A 49 0.58 21.15 4.77
C GLY A 49 1.47 22.02 3.90
N GLY A 50 2.26 21.37 3.06
CA GLY A 50 3.16 22.04 2.12
C GLY A 50 3.56 21.14 0.96
N SER A 51 3.96 21.79 -0.14
CA SER A 51 4.63 21.10 -1.24
C SER A 51 6.07 20.83 -0.84
N THR A 52 6.50 19.57 -0.95
CA THR A 52 7.84 19.13 -0.58
C THR A 52 8.40 18.12 -1.57
N SER A 53 9.70 18.18 -1.81
CA SER A 53 10.46 17.18 -2.57
C SER A 53 11.15 16.16 -1.67
N GLU A 54 10.94 16.24 -0.35
CA GLU A 54 11.44 15.29 0.64
C GLU A 54 10.35 14.93 1.65
N PHE A 55 10.31 13.68 2.08
CA PHE A 55 9.41 13.25 3.14
C PHE A 55 9.94 12.02 3.88
N THR A 56 9.48 11.84 5.13
CA THR A 56 9.76 10.63 5.91
C THR A 56 8.68 9.58 5.62
N PRO A 57 9.03 8.39 5.11
CA PRO A 57 8.06 7.35 4.80
C PRO A 57 7.49 6.71 6.08
N GLY A 58 6.28 6.17 5.99
CA GLY A 58 5.67 5.42 7.09
C GLY A 58 6.45 4.15 7.41
N TYR A 59 7.03 4.06 8.60
CA TYR A 59 7.79 2.90 9.02
C TYR A 59 6.84 1.74 9.42
N VAL A 60 7.00 0.59 8.77
CA VAL A 60 6.18 -0.61 9.00
C VAL A 60 7.08 -1.75 9.46
N LYS A 61 6.84 -2.27 10.68
CA LYS A 61 7.63 -3.35 11.30
C LYS A 61 6.70 -4.39 11.96
N PRO A 62 6.02 -5.23 11.18
CA PRO A 62 5.25 -6.33 11.74
C PRO A 62 6.19 -7.29 12.48
N LYS A 63 5.68 -7.88 13.56
CA LYS A 63 6.43 -8.85 14.37
C LYS A 63 5.48 -9.92 14.87
N HIS A 64 5.93 -11.16 14.86
CA HIS A 64 5.21 -12.29 15.46
C HIS A 64 6.06 -13.01 16.49
N GLU A 65 5.42 -13.43 17.57
CA GLU A 65 6.04 -14.31 18.55
C GLU A 65 6.28 -15.70 17.95
N VAL A 66 7.39 -16.33 18.33
CA VAL A 66 7.71 -17.71 17.95
C VAL A 66 7.26 -18.64 19.08
N ASP A 67 5.96 -18.96 19.10
CA ASP A 67 5.38 -19.89 20.08
C ASP A 67 5.47 -21.35 19.58
N PRO A 68 6.19 -22.25 20.29
CA PRO A 68 6.25 -23.68 19.96
C PRO A 68 4.89 -24.38 19.90
N GLN A 69 3.85 -23.87 20.57
CA GLN A 69 2.50 -24.43 20.57
C GLN A 69 1.64 -23.94 19.39
N MET A 70 2.15 -23.01 18.59
CA MET A 70 1.41 -22.43 17.46
C MET A 70 1.00 -23.49 16.43
N THR A 71 -0.26 -23.44 16.00
CA THR A 71 -0.76 -24.30 14.93
C THR A 71 -0.14 -23.88 13.60
N LEU A 72 0.60 -24.79 12.97
CA LEU A 72 1.24 -24.56 11.68
C LEU A 72 0.31 -24.93 10.54
N ARG A 73 0.37 -24.16 9.45
CA ARG A 73 -0.26 -24.55 8.19
C ARG A 73 0.57 -25.66 7.54
N ARG A 74 -0.09 -26.73 7.10
CA ARG A 74 0.57 -27.80 6.34
C ARG A 74 1.09 -27.26 5.02
N LEU A 75 2.35 -27.56 4.71
CA LEU A 75 2.88 -27.31 3.37
C LEU A 75 2.52 -28.49 2.44
N PRO A 76 2.36 -28.25 1.14
CA PRO A 76 2.34 -29.33 0.15
C PRO A 76 3.61 -30.17 0.26
N ASP A 77 3.47 -31.49 0.13
CA ASP A 77 4.57 -32.47 0.13
C ASP A 77 5.46 -32.49 1.41
N GLU A 78 5.00 -31.88 2.50
CA GLU A 78 5.67 -31.96 3.79
C GLU A 78 5.31 -33.29 4.49
N ASP A 79 6.33 -34.06 4.89
CA ASP A 79 6.14 -35.18 5.82
C ASP A 79 5.72 -34.65 7.21
N PRO A 80 4.50 -34.95 7.69
CA PRO A 80 4.02 -34.49 8.99
C PRO A 80 4.88 -34.96 10.17
N GLN A 81 5.65 -36.03 10.03
CA GLN A 81 6.50 -36.56 11.12
C GLN A 81 7.66 -35.61 11.45
N ASN A 82 8.12 -34.81 10.49
CA ASN A 82 9.20 -33.84 10.72
C ASN A 82 8.79 -32.77 11.76
N LEU A 83 7.50 -32.50 11.94
CA LEU A 83 6.99 -31.56 12.95
C LEU A 83 7.18 -32.04 14.39
N ALA A 84 7.49 -33.33 14.60
CA ALA A 84 7.85 -33.84 15.91
C ALA A 84 9.25 -33.39 16.37
N ASP A 85 10.16 -33.07 15.44
CA ASP A 85 11.46 -32.49 15.78
C ASP A 85 11.29 -31.00 16.20
N PRO A 86 11.63 -30.64 17.46
CA PRO A 86 11.52 -29.26 17.93
C PRO A 86 12.34 -28.26 17.09
N ALA A 87 13.49 -28.67 16.56
CA ALA A 87 14.34 -27.80 15.77
C ALA A 87 13.73 -27.50 14.38
N TYR A 88 13.20 -28.53 13.71
CA TYR A 88 12.42 -28.37 12.48
C TYR A 88 11.18 -27.50 12.71
N ARG A 89 10.40 -27.80 13.75
CA ARG A 89 9.17 -27.06 14.08
C ARG A 89 9.43 -25.58 14.34
N ARG A 90 10.48 -25.24 15.09
CA ARG A 90 10.88 -23.83 15.34
C ARG A 90 11.22 -23.10 14.05
N ARG A 91 12.02 -23.72 13.16
CA ARG A 91 12.34 -23.13 11.85
C ARG A 91 11.09 -22.90 11.01
N ARG A 92 10.11 -23.80 11.10
CA ARG A 92 8.85 -23.70 10.37
C ARG A 92 7.95 -22.59 10.85
N ILE A 93 7.87 -22.34 12.15
CA ILE A 93 7.16 -21.18 12.71
C ILE A 93 7.82 -19.88 12.22
N ILE A 94 9.15 -19.78 12.30
CA ILE A 94 9.88 -18.59 11.83
C ILE A 94 9.62 -18.33 10.35
N MET A 95 9.71 -19.36 9.51
CA MET A 95 9.44 -19.23 8.07
C MET A 95 7.99 -18.84 7.76
N GLN A 96 7.02 -19.29 8.57
CA GLN A 96 5.64 -18.89 8.41
C GLN A 96 5.46 -17.42 8.82
N ASN A 97 5.96 -17.03 9.99
CA ASN A 97 5.91 -15.65 10.49
C ASN A 97 6.56 -14.68 9.51
N MET A 98 7.74 -14.99 8.96
CA MET A 98 8.42 -14.15 7.97
C MET A 98 7.56 -13.94 6.71
N ARG A 99 6.88 -14.98 6.22
CA ARG A 99 5.98 -14.86 5.06
C ARG A 99 4.74 -14.02 5.38
N ASP A 100 4.19 -14.18 6.58
CA ASP A 100 3.03 -13.40 7.02
C ASP A 100 3.42 -11.92 7.21
N GLU A 101 4.63 -11.65 7.69
CA GLU A 101 5.22 -10.30 7.81
C GLU A 101 5.45 -9.65 6.45
N GLU A 102 6.06 -10.36 5.50
CA GLU A 102 6.22 -9.89 4.11
C GLU A 102 4.88 -9.59 3.45
N LEU A 103 3.87 -10.45 3.66
CA LEU A 103 2.53 -10.24 3.13
C LEU A 103 1.86 -9.01 3.74
N ALA A 104 2.02 -8.78 5.05
CA ALA A 104 1.48 -7.61 5.73
C ALA A 104 2.08 -6.31 5.18
N ILE A 105 3.39 -6.27 4.95
CA ILE A 105 4.07 -5.12 4.33
C ILE A 105 3.52 -4.88 2.91
N ALA A 106 3.48 -5.92 2.09
CA ALA A 106 2.97 -5.83 0.71
C ALA A 106 1.50 -5.38 0.65
N GLN A 107 0.67 -5.73 1.63
CA GLN A 107 -0.71 -5.26 1.71
C GLN A 107 -0.80 -3.77 2.03
N VAL A 108 0.04 -3.26 2.92
CA VAL A 108 0.09 -1.82 3.22
C VAL A 108 0.53 -1.03 1.99
N GLU A 109 1.59 -1.48 1.32
CA GLU A 109 2.09 -0.87 0.09
C GLU A 109 1.02 -0.89 -1.03
N GLU A 110 0.34 -2.01 -1.21
CA GLU A 110 -0.74 -2.12 -2.22
C GLU A 110 -1.91 -1.21 -1.89
N MET A 111 -2.32 -1.10 -0.63
CA MET A 111 -3.39 -0.18 -0.22
C MET A 111 -3.04 1.27 -0.49
N GLN A 112 -1.77 1.65 -0.29
CA GLN A 112 -1.26 2.97 -0.66
C GLN A 112 -1.26 3.15 -2.18
N ALA A 113 -0.76 2.17 -2.94
CA ALA A 113 -0.75 2.18 -4.40
C ALA A 113 -2.16 2.30 -5.01
N VAL A 114 -3.12 1.53 -4.49
CA VAL A 114 -4.53 1.59 -4.89
C VAL A 114 -5.10 2.97 -4.61
N SER A 115 -4.88 3.51 -3.42
CA SER A 115 -5.37 4.85 -3.05
C SER A 115 -4.75 5.92 -3.93
N ALA A 116 -3.44 5.84 -4.15
CA ALA A 116 -2.68 6.73 -5.03
C ALA A 116 -3.25 6.73 -6.46
N VAL A 117 -3.47 5.55 -7.05
CA VAL A 117 -4.00 5.44 -8.42
C VAL A 117 -5.46 5.85 -8.52
N LEU A 118 -6.31 5.46 -7.56
CA LEU A 118 -7.75 5.72 -7.63
C LEU A 118 -8.14 7.13 -7.22
N LYS A 119 -7.43 7.74 -6.27
CA LYS A 119 -7.78 9.05 -5.68
C LYS A 119 -6.76 10.14 -5.97
N GLY A 120 -5.59 9.80 -6.52
CA GLY A 120 -4.47 10.74 -6.70
C GLY A 120 -3.72 11.05 -5.42
N LYS A 121 -4.09 10.39 -4.31
CA LYS A 121 -3.58 10.66 -2.97
C LYS A 121 -3.77 9.45 -2.07
N TYR A 122 -2.94 9.33 -1.04
CA TYR A 122 -3.05 8.27 -0.06
C TYR A 122 -2.78 8.79 1.36
N THR A 123 -3.23 8.05 2.35
CA THR A 123 -2.91 8.32 3.75
C THR A 123 -1.69 7.50 4.15
N MET A 124 -0.68 8.19 4.64
CA MET A 124 0.52 7.57 5.20
C MET A 124 0.46 7.62 6.72
N THR A 125 0.81 6.49 7.33
CA THR A 125 0.83 6.31 8.78
C THR A 125 2.18 5.71 9.17
N GLY A 126 2.72 6.09 10.33
CA GLY A 126 3.93 5.51 10.87
C GLY A 126 4.02 5.76 12.37
N GLU A 127 4.86 5.01 13.08
CA GLU A 127 5.05 5.22 14.52
C GLU A 127 5.72 6.56 14.86
N ALA A 128 6.49 7.12 13.91
CA ALA A 128 7.28 8.34 14.11
C ALA A 128 6.48 9.65 13.94
N PHE A 129 5.30 9.59 13.33
CA PHE A 129 4.51 10.79 13.00
C PHE A 129 3.01 10.52 12.96
N ASP A 130 2.22 11.55 13.26
CA ASP A 130 0.76 11.50 13.12
C ASP A 130 0.36 11.28 11.65
N PRO A 131 -0.77 10.60 11.36
CA PRO A 131 -1.20 10.33 9.99
C PRO A 131 -1.17 11.57 9.09
N VAL A 132 -0.62 11.41 7.89
CA VAL A 132 -0.55 12.49 6.88
C VAL A 132 -1.24 12.06 5.59
N GLU A 133 -1.85 13.01 4.89
CA GLU A 133 -2.27 12.84 3.51
C GLU A 133 -1.10 13.22 2.61
N VAL A 134 -0.77 12.32 1.68
CA VAL A 134 0.20 12.54 0.62
C VAL A 134 -0.57 12.66 -0.69
N ASP A 135 -0.54 13.87 -1.27
CA ASP A 135 -1.28 14.23 -2.47
C ASP A 135 -0.31 14.46 -3.64
N MET A 136 -0.56 13.76 -4.75
CA MET A 136 0.28 13.79 -5.95
C MET A 136 -0.21 14.81 -6.99
N GLY A 137 -1.25 15.59 -6.67
CA GLY A 137 -1.72 16.68 -7.54
C GLY A 137 -2.46 16.19 -8.79
N ARG A 138 -3.13 15.05 -8.72
CA ARG A 138 -3.93 14.55 -9.85
C ARG A 138 -5.09 15.52 -10.13
N SER A 139 -5.33 15.81 -11.41
CA SER A 139 -6.49 16.62 -11.85
C SER A 139 -7.80 16.07 -11.30
N GLU A 140 -8.68 16.97 -10.84
CA GLU A 140 -10.01 16.64 -10.33
C GLU A 140 -10.90 16.03 -11.43
N GLU A 141 -10.68 16.38 -12.69
CA GLU A 141 -11.43 15.85 -13.84
C GLU A 141 -11.26 14.32 -14.01
N ASN A 142 -10.16 13.77 -13.49
CA ASN A 142 -9.91 12.32 -13.49
C ASN A 142 -10.64 11.59 -12.34
N ASN A 143 -11.38 12.30 -11.48
CA ASN A 143 -12.24 11.72 -10.43
C ASN A 143 -13.70 11.69 -10.91
N ILE A 144 -14.03 10.76 -11.80
CA ILE A 144 -15.37 10.69 -12.39
C ILE A 144 -16.31 9.94 -11.43
N THR A 145 -17.42 10.60 -11.06
CA THR A 145 -18.53 9.96 -10.34
C THR A 145 -19.71 9.84 -11.30
N GLN A 146 -20.15 8.60 -11.55
CA GLN A 146 -21.40 8.38 -12.30
C GLN A 146 -22.56 9.01 -11.54
N SER A 147 -23.23 9.98 -12.16
CA SER A 147 -24.33 10.72 -11.55
C SER A 147 -25.26 11.26 -12.63
N GLY A 148 -26.54 11.41 -12.28
CA GLY A 148 -27.55 11.91 -13.20
C GLY A 148 -27.75 10.97 -14.38
N GLY A 149 -27.48 11.47 -15.59
CA GLY A 149 -27.71 10.75 -16.85
C GLY A 149 -26.65 9.69 -17.20
N THR A 150 -25.49 9.69 -16.54
CA THR A 150 -24.39 8.73 -16.79
C THR A 150 -24.42 7.52 -15.86
N GLU A 151 -25.40 7.44 -14.97
CA GLU A 151 -25.54 6.33 -14.02
C GLU A 151 -25.96 5.04 -14.74
N TRP A 152 -25.07 4.05 -14.76
CA TRP A 152 -25.34 2.73 -15.32
C TRP A 152 -26.52 2.02 -14.63
N SER A 153 -26.77 2.33 -13.36
CA SER A 153 -27.91 1.79 -12.60
C SER A 153 -29.28 2.18 -13.17
N LYS A 154 -29.34 3.28 -13.93
CA LYS A 154 -30.57 3.80 -14.57
C LYS A 154 -30.68 3.42 -16.05
N ARG A 155 -29.68 2.73 -16.60
CA ARG A 155 -29.64 2.30 -18.00
C ARG A 155 -30.39 0.99 -18.18
N ASP A 156 -30.96 0.82 -19.37
CA ASP A 156 -31.58 -0.45 -19.76
C ASP A 156 -30.50 -1.48 -20.11
N LYS A 157 -30.41 -2.52 -19.28
CA LYS A 157 -29.41 -3.59 -19.42
C LYS A 157 -29.50 -4.37 -20.73
N SER A 158 -30.65 -4.32 -21.42
CA SER A 158 -30.86 -5.05 -22.67
C SER A 158 -30.40 -4.29 -23.91
N THR A 159 -30.28 -2.96 -23.83
CA THR A 159 -30.03 -2.09 -24.98
C THR A 159 -28.83 -1.17 -24.79
N TYR A 160 -28.35 -0.99 -23.57
CA TYR A 160 -27.25 -0.09 -23.27
C TYR A 160 -25.89 -0.70 -23.58
N ASP A 161 -25.08 0.02 -24.36
CA ASP A 161 -23.67 -0.27 -24.61
C ASP A 161 -22.79 0.67 -23.76
N PRO A 162 -22.02 0.15 -22.79
CA PRO A 162 -21.18 0.96 -21.91
C PRO A 162 -19.79 1.31 -22.50
N THR A 163 -19.50 0.92 -23.74
CA THR A 163 -18.13 1.01 -24.31
C THR A 163 -17.61 2.45 -24.44
N ASP A 164 -18.50 3.41 -24.70
CA ASP A 164 -18.15 4.81 -24.95
C ASP A 164 -18.26 5.71 -23.70
N ASP A 165 -18.53 5.15 -22.52
CA ASP A 165 -18.63 5.89 -21.25
C ASP A 165 -17.29 6.10 -20.52
#